data_AF-A0A9D2FB97-F1
#
_entry.id   AF-A0A9D2FB97-F1
#
_cell.length_a   1.000
_cell.length_b   1.000
_cell.length_c   1.000
_cell.angle_alpha   90.00
_cell.angle_beta   90.00
_cell.angle_gamma   90.00
#
_symmetry.space_group_name_H-M   'P 1'
#
loop_
_entity.id
_entity.type
_entity.pdbx_description
1 polymer ?
#
loop_
_entity_poly.entity_id
_entity_poly.type
_entity_poly.pdbx_seq_one_letter_code
_entity_poly.pdbx_strand_id
1 'polypeptide(L)' 'MFGFPALMLSQKMILEKFRDCGAISKESAKTLKEAGVFNPNAFPKAREDLVNRKKLMRTESQKYHLAD' A
#
# COMPACT_ATOMS: atom_id res chain seq x y z
N MET A 1 -19.75 12.73 7.75
CA MET A 1 -19.38 11.49 7.03
C MET A 1 -18.67 11.86 5.72
N PHE A 2 -17.53 12.56 5.78
CA PHE A 2 -16.76 13.02 4.60
C PHE A 2 -15.31 12.57 4.79
N GLY A 3 -14.93 11.43 4.23
CA GLY A 3 -13.58 10.85 4.39
C GLY A 3 -13.44 9.43 3.85
N PHE A 4 -14.54 8.67 3.81
CA PHE A 4 -14.57 7.32 3.24
C PHE A 4 -14.22 7.25 1.74
N PRO A 5 -14.74 8.14 0.86
CA PRO A 5 -14.47 8.03 -0.58
C PRO A 5 -12.99 8.27 -0.92
N ALA A 6 -12.40 9.30 -0.30
CA ALA A 6 -11.00 9.63 -0.50
C ALA A 6 -10.07 8.54 0.07
N LEU A 7 -10.43 7.95 1.22
CA LEU A 7 -9.67 6.84 1.81
C LEU A 7 -9.70 5.60 0.90
N MET A 8 -10.87 5.19 0.42
CA MET A 8 -10.98 4.03 -0.49
C MET A 8 -10.24 4.26 -1.81
N LEU A 9 -10.33 5.45 -2.37
CA LEU A 9 -9.59 5.80 -3.59
C LEU A 9 -8.08 5.71 -3.37
N SER A 10 -7.59 6.22 -2.23
CA SER A 10 -6.19 6.13 -1.84
C SER A 10 -5.74 4.68 -1.67
N GLN A 11 -6.58 3.85 -1.03
CA GLN A 11 -6.31 2.42 -0.88
C GLN A 11 -6.20 1.72 -2.24
N LYS A 12 -7.15 1.98 -3.15
CA LYS A 12 -7.13 1.41 -4.50
C LYS A 12 -5.88 1.82 -5.27
N MET A 13 -5.56 3.12 -5.26
CA MET A 13 -4.36 3.65 -5.90
C MET A 13 -3.08 2.99 -5.36
N ILE A 14 -2.96 2.83 -4.04
CA ILE A 14 -1.80 2.16 -3.43
C ILE A 14 -1.71 0.71 -3.94
N LEU A 15 -2.80 -0.06 -3.90
CA LEU A 15 -2.80 -1.44 -4.37
C LEU A 15 -2.45 -1.56 -5.85
N GLU A 16 -2.97 -0.67 -6.70
CA GLU A 16 -2.63 -0.60 -8.13
C GLU A 16 -1.14 -0.33 -8.33
N LYS A 17 -0.55 0.62 -7.58
CA LYS A 17 0.90 0.88 -7.63
C LYS A 17 1.75 -0.33 -7.24
N PHE A 18 1.36 -1.06 -6.19
CA PHE A 18 2.06 -2.29 -5.81
C PHE A 18 1.90 -3.41 -6.85
N ARG A 19 0.73 -3.50 -7.49
CA ARG A 19 0.46 -4.45 -8.59
C ARG A 19 1.31 -4.14 -9.81
N ASP A 20 1.32 -2.88 -10.25
CA ASP A 20 2.07 -2.41 -11.41
C ASP A 20 3.58 -2.62 -11.26
N CYS A 21 4.10 -2.43 -10.04
CA CYS A 21 5.52 -2.62 -9.77
C CYS A 21 5.93 -4.07 -9.44
N GLY A 22 4.96 -5.01 -9.47
CA GLY A 22 5.20 -6.44 -9.30
C GLY A 22 5.53 -6.87 -7.87
N ALA A 23 5.19 -6.07 -6.87
CA ALA A 23 5.49 -6.35 -5.47
C ALA A 23 4.47 -7.32 -4.86
N ILE A 24 4.54 -8.59 -5.28
CA ILE A 24 3.61 -9.68 -4.91
C ILE A 24 4.18 -10.66 -3.87
N SER A 25 5.46 -10.50 -3.50
CA SER A 25 6.15 -11.39 -2.58
C SER A 25 7.12 -10.62 -1.68
N LYS A 26 7.60 -11.25 -0.60
CA LYS A 26 8.60 -10.62 0.29
C LYS A 26 9.87 -10.19 -0.44
N GLU A 27 10.29 -10.96 -1.44
CA GLU A 27 11.49 -10.70 -2.25
C GLU A 27 11.30 -9.50 -3.20
N SER A 28 10.09 -9.34 -3.72
CA SER A 28 9.71 -8.21 -4.57
C SER A 28 9.14 -7.02 -3.78
N ALA A 29 9.18 -7.08 -2.45
CA ALA A 29 8.60 -6.05 -1.60
C ALA A 29 9.27 -4.69 -1.86
N LYS A 30 8.44 -3.65 -1.90
CA LYS A 30 8.86 -2.28 -2.16
C LYS A 30 8.36 -1.33 -1.08
N THR A 31 9.07 -0.25 -0.84
CA THR A 31 8.53 0.87 -0.08
C THR A 31 7.43 1.57 -0.90
N LEU A 32 6.57 2.35 -0.23
CA LEU A 32 5.57 3.18 -0.92
C LEU A 32 6.20 4.09 -1.99
N LYS A 33 7.38 4.63 -1.70
CA LYS A 33 8.14 5.47 -2.63
C LYS A 33 8.62 4.67 -3.85
N GLU A 34 9.19 3.49 -3.63
CA GLU A 34 9.64 2.59 -4.71
C GLU A 34 8.48 2.06 -5.58
N ALA A 35 7.27 1.91 -5.00
CA ALA A 35 6.06 1.59 -5.75
C ALA A 35 5.51 2.79 -6.56
N GLY A 36 6.08 3.99 -6.41
CA GLY A 36 5.64 5.19 -7.13
C GLY A 36 4.48 5.94 -6.47
N VAL A 37 4.27 5.77 -5.16
CA VAL A 37 3.33 6.60 -4.40
C VAL A 37 3.94 7.99 -4.18
N PHE A 38 3.35 9.00 -4.82
CA PHE A 38 3.87 10.38 -4.88
C PHE A 38 4.11 11.02 -3.50
N ASN A 39 3.23 10.75 -2.52
CA ASN A 39 3.43 11.14 -1.13
C ASN A 39 3.20 9.95 -0.18
N PRO A 40 4.27 9.23 0.22
CA PRO A 40 4.14 8.05 1.08
C PRO A 40 3.60 8.39 2.49
N ASN A 41 3.71 9.64 2.92
CA ASN A 41 3.26 10.11 4.22
C ASN A 41 1.82 10.67 4.20
N ALA A 42 1.22 10.85 3.02
CA ALA A 42 -0.15 11.37 2.90
C ALA A 42 -1.22 10.34 3.28
N PHE A 43 -0.87 9.05 3.33
CA PHE A 43 -1.85 7.97 3.43
C PHE A 43 -1.59 7.00 4.60
N PRO A 44 -1.27 7.47 5.83
CA PRO A 44 -0.97 6.57 6.95
C PRO A 44 -2.17 5.68 7.28
N LYS A 45 -3.38 6.26 7.38
CA LYS A 45 -4.62 5.51 7.64
C LYS A 45 -4.95 4.50 6.54
N ALA A 46 -4.77 4.87 5.27
CA ALA A 46 -5.08 3.97 4.16
C ALA A 46 -4.12 2.77 4.15
N ARG A 47 -2.83 3.03 4.33
CA ARG A 47 -1.80 1.98 4.44
C ARG A 47 -2.07 1.06 5.62
N GLU A 48 -2.33 1.61 6.80
CA GLU A 48 -2.61 0.80 7.99
C GLU A 48 -3.88 -0.03 7.83
N ASP A 49 -4.95 0.53 7.26
CA ASP A 49 -6.17 -0.22 6.98
C ASP A 49 -5.93 -1.36 5.97
N LEU A 50 -5.11 -1.13 4.93
CA LEU A 50 -4.69 -2.19 4.01
C LEU A 50 -3.87 -3.29 4.68
N VAL A 51 -2.99 -2.95 5.61
CA VAL A 51 -2.21 -3.93 6.39
C VAL A 51 -3.11 -4.71 7.35
N ASN A 52 -4.00 -4.01 8.07
CA ASN A 52 -4.95 -4.61 8.99
C ASN A 52 -5.92 -5.57 8.29
N ARG A 53 -6.36 -5.21 7.07
CA ARG A 53 -7.19 -6.07 6.22
C ARG A 53 -6.40 -7.18 5.51
N LYS A 54 -5.10 -7.31 5.77
CA LYS A 54 -4.20 -8.26 5.10
C LYS A 54 -4.28 -8.17 3.57
N LYS A 55 -4.38 -6.95 3.01
CA LYS A 55 -4.21 -6.67 1.58
C LYS A 55 -2.78 -6.25 1.23
N LEU A 56 -2.07 -5.69 2.21
CA LEU A 56 -0.64 -5.44 2.16
C LEU A 56 0.05 -6.14 3.33
N MET A 57 1.13 -6.84 3.03
CA MET A 57 1.99 -7.46 4.03
C MET A 57 3.22 -6.58 4.24
N ARG A 58 3.46 -6.15 5.47
CA ARG A 58 4.65 -5.39 5.85
C ARG A 58 5.80 -6.35 6.14
N THR A 59 6.98 -6.07 5.60
CA THR A 59 8.23 -6.78 5.92
C THR A 59 8.99 -6.08 7.05
N GLU A 60 9.99 -6.76 7.61
CA GLU A 60 10.83 -6.24 8.69
C GLU A 60 11.57 -4.95 8.29
N SER A 61 11.91 -4.80 7.01
CA SER A 61 12.59 -3.62 6.46
C SER A 61 11.65 -2.46 6.09
N GLN A 62 10.44 -2.40 6.66
CA GLN A 62 9.41 -1.40 6.34
C GLN A 62 8.98 -1.35 4.85
N LYS A 63 9.20 -2.44 4.11
CA LYS A 63 8.69 -2.61 2.75
C LYS A 63 7.34 -3.32 2.78
N TYR A 64 6.61 -3.26 1.68
CA TYR A 64 5.29 -3.85 1.55
C TYR A 64 5.21 -4.68 0.27
N HIS A 65 4.38 -5.70 0.31
CA HIS A 65 3.97 -6.48 -0.87
C HIS A 65 2.47 -6.76 -0.77
N LEU A 66 1.84 -7.03 -1.91
CA LEU A 66 0.46 -7.48 -1.97
C LEU A 66 0.35 -8.82 -1.24
N ALA A 67 -0.65 -8.93 -0.39
CA ALA A 67 -1.15 -10.21 0.05
C ALA A 67 -2.09 -10.71 -1.04
N ASP A 68 -1.81 -11.88 -1.59
CA ASP A 68 -2.72 -12.59 -2.50
C ASP A 68 -4.05 -12.91 -1.79
#